data_AF-A0A5D4JG51-F1
#
_entry.id   AF-A0A5D4JG51-F1
#
_cell.length_a   1.000
_cell.length_b   1.000
_cell.length_c   1.000
_cell.angle_alpha   90.00
_cell.angle_beta   90.00
_cell.angle_gamma   90.00
#
_symmetry.space_group_name_H-M   'P 1'
#
loop_
_entity.id
_entity.type
_entity.pdbx_description
1 polymer ?
#
loop_
_entity_poly.entity_id
_entity_poly.type
_entity_poly.pdbx_seq_one_letter_code
_entity_poly.pdbx_strand_id
1 'polypeptide(L)'
;MSEPKPGTTPEGPAYQGRPLPHPEEEIVDQGLGFDLGTLHSRRRVLGFLGGVGGMAALAACGSGSTPANGTSASPTSSSASADSSLTEIPDETNGPYPADGTNGVNVLDKDGIVRQDIRSSFGDSGATAQGIPFTFELTVLDIVDGGEPMAGAAVYAWQCDRDGKYSLYSEGVEDENYLRGVQVADSGGRVTFVSVFPACYPGRWPHVHFEVYPGLDDVTDYDKRLSTSQLALPKKACDAVFATTGYEASVDNLAQLTLKTDNVFGDDGGVHQLAATTGSPEAGYTATLTVPIDTSTEPTGGNAPGGAGPGGGPGVGPEGGSGGGPGGQPPSGAPR
;
A
#
# COMPACT_ATOMS: atom_id res chain seq x y z
N MET A 1 -20.30 -15.05 11.05
CA MET A 1 -20.66 -13.87 10.24
C MET A 1 -21.20 -14.36 8.89
N SER A 2 -22.05 -13.60 8.20
CA SER A 2 -22.49 -13.99 6.85
C SER A 2 -21.37 -13.68 5.86
N GLU A 3 -20.90 -14.71 5.15
CA GLU A 3 -19.95 -14.57 4.04
C GLU A 3 -20.43 -13.49 3.06
N PRO A 4 -19.54 -12.64 2.51
CA PRO A 4 -19.90 -11.73 1.44
C PRO A 4 -20.39 -12.54 0.24
N LYS A 5 -21.69 -12.46 -0.04
CA LYS A 5 -22.32 -13.25 -1.11
C LYS A 5 -22.16 -12.55 -2.46
N PRO A 6 -21.74 -13.27 -3.52
CA PRO A 6 -21.76 -12.74 -4.87
C PRO A 6 -23.19 -12.35 -5.29
N GLY A 7 -23.31 -11.23 -6.01
CA GLY A 7 -24.51 -10.90 -6.76
C GLY A 7 -24.55 -11.67 -8.09
N THR A 8 -25.74 -11.84 -8.68
CA THR A 8 -25.88 -12.53 -9.97
C THR A 8 -26.06 -11.52 -11.10
N THR A 9 -25.25 -11.61 -12.14
CA THR A 9 -25.39 -10.82 -13.39
C THR A 9 -25.77 -11.74 -14.55
N PRO A 10 -26.21 -11.19 -15.71
CA PRO A 10 -26.46 -11.99 -16.91
C PRO A 10 -25.25 -12.79 -17.42
N GLU A 11 -24.04 -12.42 -16.99
CA GLU A 11 -22.77 -13.05 -17.40
C GLU A 11 -22.21 -14.04 -16.36
N GLY A 12 -22.85 -14.19 -15.19
CA GLY A 12 -22.44 -15.10 -14.12
C GLY A 12 -22.38 -14.47 -12.72
N PRO A 13 -21.83 -15.20 -11.72
CA PRO A 13 -21.56 -14.70 -10.38
C PRO A 13 -20.60 -13.50 -10.42
N ALA A 14 -20.94 -12.46 -9.68
CA ALA A 14 -20.22 -11.19 -9.71
C ALA A 14 -20.14 -10.55 -8.32
N TYR A 15 -19.04 -9.87 -8.03
CA TYR A 15 -18.89 -9.06 -6.82
C TYR A 15 -18.77 -7.59 -7.21
N GLN A 16 -19.59 -6.72 -6.59
CA GLN A 16 -19.67 -5.29 -6.93
C GLN A 16 -19.83 -5.01 -8.46
N GLY A 17 -20.63 -5.84 -9.14
CA GLY A 17 -20.90 -5.69 -10.58
C GLY A 17 -19.79 -6.20 -11.51
N ARG A 18 -18.79 -6.92 -10.99
CA ARG A 18 -17.67 -7.49 -11.77
C ARG A 18 -17.75 -9.02 -11.81
N PRO A 19 -17.65 -9.68 -12.97
CA PRO A 19 -17.67 -11.14 -13.06
C PRO A 19 -16.50 -11.77 -12.29
N LEU A 20 -16.76 -12.87 -11.57
CA LEU A 20 -15.71 -13.63 -10.89
C LEU A 20 -14.92 -14.49 -11.92
N PRO A 21 -13.57 -14.42 -11.93
CA PRO A 21 -12.73 -15.27 -12.77
C PRO A 21 -12.90 -16.77 -12.51
N HIS A 22 -13.07 -17.14 -11.23
CA HIS A 22 -13.34 -18.50 -10.77
C HIS A 22 -14.67 -18.53 -10.01
N PRO A 23 -15.80 -18.75 -10.70
CA PRO A 23 -17.15 -18.64 -10.12
C PRO A 23 -17.44 -19.62 -8.98
N GLU A 24 -16.63 -20.67 -8.87
CA GLU A 24 -16.76 -21.77 -7.92
C GLU A 24 -15.90 -21.56 -6.66
N GLU A 25 -15.02 -20.56 -6.65
CA GLU A 25 -14.09 -20.25 -5.56
C GLU A 25 -14.61 -19.07 -4.74
N GLU A 26 -14.23 -19.02 -3.45
CA GLU A 26 -14.57 -17.88 -2.61
C GLU A 26 -13.91 -16.59 -3.13
N ILE A 27 -14.47 -15.44 -2.77
CA ILE A 27 -13.96 -14.13 -3.21
C ILE A 27 -12.49 -13.94 -2.79
N VAL A 28 -12.10 -14.54 -1.65
CA VAL A 28 -10.74 -14.47 -1.09
C VAL A 28 -9.71 -15.31 -1.84
N ASP A 29 -10.15 -16.28 -2.64
CA ASP A 29 -9.28 -17.21 -3.38
C ASP A 29 -9.10 -16.84 -4.86
N GLN A 30 -9.70 -15.74 -5.31
CA GLN A 30 -9.70 -15.34 -6.73
C GLN A 30 -8.31 -14.98 -7.30
N GLY A 31 -7.29 -14.87 -6.44
CA GLY A 31 -5.89 -14.71 -6.80
C GLY A 31 -5.62 -13.64 -7.86
N LEU A 32 -4.57 -13.88 -8.66
CA LEU A 32 -4.05 -13.02 -9.74
C LEU A 32 -5.12 -12.57 -10.76
N GLY A 33 -6.24 -13.28 -10.86
CA GLY A 33 -7.36 -12.95 -11.75
C GLY A 33 -8.11 -11.68 -11.35
N PHE A 34 -8.26 -11.43 -10.05
CA PHE A 34 -8.87 -10.19 -9.55
C PHE A 34 -7.96 -8.98 -9.81
N ASP A 35 -6.65 -9.16 -9.66
CA ASP A 35 -5.63 -8.14 -9.93
C ASP A 35 -5.49 -7.82 -11.44
N LEU A 36 -5.57 -8.84 -12.31
CA LEU A 36 -5.56 -8.68 -13.77
C LEU A 36 -6.83 -8.00 -14.33
N GLY A 37 -7.99 -8.22 -13.70
CA GLY A 37 -9.23 -7.50 -14.02
C GLY A 37 -9.10 -6.01 -13.74
N THR A 38 -8.40 -5.65 -12.66
CA THR A 38 -8.07 -4.28 -12.28
C THR A 38 -7.13 -3.60 -13.31
N LEU A 39 -6.23 -4.35 -13.94
CA LEU A 39 -5.29 -3.84 -14.95
C LEU A 39 -5.92 -3.53 -16.33
N HIS A 40 -6.96 -4.24 -16.76
CA HIS A 40 -7.59 -4.00 -18.07
C HIS A 40 -8.44 -2.72 -18.12
N SER A 41 -8.93 -2.25 -16.97
CA SER A 41 -9.54 -0.92 -16.83
C SER A 41 -8.51 0.20 -17.04
N ARG A 42 -7.30 0.02 -16.49
CA ARG A 42 -6.21 1.02 -16.51
C ARG A 42 -5.50 1.10 -17.88
N ARG A 43 -5.36 -0.02 -18.59
CA ARG A 43 -4.61 -0.08 -19.87
C ARG A 43 -5.32 0.56 -21.07
N ARG A 44 -6.62 0.86 -20.98
CA ARG A 44 -7.35 1.59 -22.05
C ARG A 44 -7.11 3.10 -22.04
N VAL A 45 -6.58 3.66 -20.94
CA VAL A 45 -6.37 5.11 -20.81
C VAL A 45 -4.96 5.55 -21.22
N LEU A 46 -3.93 4.71 -21.03
CA LEU A 46 -2.53 5.06 -21.31
C LEU A 46 -2.06 4.80 -22.76
N GLY A 47 -2.95 4.33 -23.65
CA GLY A 47 -2.61 4.04 -25.05
C GLY A 47 -2.52 5.25 -25.98
N PHE A 48 -2.80 6.47 -25.52
CA PHE A 48 -2.97 7.63 -26.40
C PHE A 48 -1.96 8.76 -26.29
N LEU A 49 -0.95 8.69 -25.41
CA LEU A 49 0.03 9.78 -25.27
C LEU A 49 1.46 9.25 -25.19
N GLY A 50 2.29 9.63 -26.16
CA GLY A 50 3.73 9.83 -25.93
C GLY A 50 4.69 8.93 -26.69
N GLY A 51 4.63 8.97 -28.02
CA GLY A 51 5.80 8.62 -28.84
C GLY A 51 6.83 9.75 -28.88
N VAL A 52 8.08 9.35 -29.18
CA VAL A 52 9.23 10.16 -29.68
C VAL A 52 10.23 10.67 -28.62
N GLY A 53 11.45 10.10 -28.67
CA GLY A 53 12.66 10.91 -28.80
C GLY A 53 13.81 10.66 -27.82
N GLY A 54 14.99 10.34 -28.35
CA GLY A 54 16.26 10.85 -27.80
C GLY A 54 17.33 9.83 -27.41
N MET A 55 18.15 9.39 -28.37
CA MET A 55 19.49 8.85 -28.11
C MET A 55 20.48 9.99 -27.79
N ALA A 56 21.34 9.80 -26.78
CA ALA A 56 22.63 10.50 -26.70
C ALA A 56 23.66 9.69 -25.88
N ALA A 57 24.91 9.76 -26.34
CA ALA A 57 25.99 8.79 -26.15
C ALA A 57 26.83 8.96 -24.87
N LEU A 58 27.44 7.85 -24.43
CA LEU A 58 28.53 7.81 -23.46
C LEU A 58 29.83 8.36 -24.05
N ALA A 59 30.56 9.18 -23.28
CA ALA A 59 31.99 9.40 -23.46
C ALA A 59 32.67 9.59 -22.10
N ALA A 60 33.83 8.96 -21.95
CA ALA A 60 34.57 8.76 -20.72
C ALA A 60 35.87 9.58 -20.65
N CYS A 61 36.43 9.62 -19.43
CA CYS A 61 37.84 9.79 -19.04
C CYS A 61 38.44 11.19 -18.89
N GLY A 62 39.09 11.40 -17.74
CA GLY A 62 40.14 12.40 -17.54
C GLY A 62 40.60 12.52 -16.07
N SER A 63 41.58 11.69 -15.66
CA SER A 63 42.24 11.75 -14.34
C SER A 63 43.33 12.84 -14.26
N GLY A 64 43.57 13.38 -13.06
CA GLY A 64 44.77 14.18 -12.74
C GLY A 64 44.94 14.41 -11.23
N SER A 65 46.14 14.14 -10.71
CA SER A 65 46.43 13.75 -9.31
C SER A 65 47.12 14.83 -8.43
N THR A 66 46.70 14.94 -7.15
CA THR A 66 47.47 15.11 -5.87
C THR A 66 48.38 16.36 -5.60
N PRO A 67 48.81 16.66 -4.34
CA PRO A 67 48.23 16.49 -2.98
C PRO A 67 48.48 17.67 -1.97
N ALA A 68 48.04 17.46 -0.71
CA ALA A 68 48.50 17.99 0.60
C ALA A 68 47.95 19.36 1.11
N ASN A 69 47.31 19.39 2.29
CA ASN A 69 47.94 19.49 3.61
C ASN A 69 46.86 19.40 4.73
N GLY A 70 47.21 18.82 5.89
CA GLY A 70 46.27 18.50 6.97
C GLY A 70 46.00 19.62 7.98
N THR A 71 44.90 19.51 8.72
CA THR A 71 44.73 20.00 10.10
C THR A 71 43.58 19.23 10.77
N SER A 72 43.78 18.76 11.99
CA SER A 72 42.75 18.16 12.85
C SER A 72 41.79 19.23 13.40
N ALA A 73 40.48 18.96 13.33
CA ALA A 73 39.46 19.60 14.15
C ALA A 73 38.34 18.60 14.46
N SER A 74 37.84 18.67 15.71
CA SER A 74 36.84 17.80 16.36
C SER A 74 35.51 17.66 15.61
N PRO A 75 34.70 16.61 15.86
CA PRO A 75 33.40 16.47 15.21
C PRO A 75 32.40 17.40 15.90
N THR A 76 32.15 18.56 15.31
CA THR A 76 30.86 19.23 15.49
C THR A 76 29.85 18.52 14.61
N SER A 77 28.76 18.07 15.22
CA SER A 77 27.58 17.50 14.56
C SER A 77 27.05 18.48 13.51
N SER A 78 27.51 18.33 12.28
CA SER A 78 26.90 18.98 11.13
C SER A 78 25.67 18.16 10.78
N SER A 79 24.51 18.66 11.20
CA SER A 79 23.24 18.37 10.55
C SER A 79 23.45 18.54 9.05
N ALA A 80 23.51 17.41 8.35
CA ALA A 80 23.54 17.39 6.91
C ALA A 80 22.17 17.89 6.45
N SER A 81 22.08 19.19 6.19
CA SER A 81 21.07 19.75 5.30
C SER A 81 21.38 19.18 3.91
N ALA A 82 20.91 17.97 3.66
CA ALA A 82 20.82 17.43 2.32
C ALA A 82 19.65 18.16 1.65
N ASP A 83 19.96 19.31 1.05
CA ASP A 83 19.13 19.92 0.01
C ASP A 83 19.20 19.02 -1.24
N SER A 84 18.58 17.84 -1.13
CA SER A 84 18.02 17.12 -2.25
C SER A 84 16.53 17.43 -2.19
N SER A 85 15.96 18.03 -3.23
CA SER A 85 14.52 18.20 -3.36
C SER A 85 13.85 16.87 -3.00
N LEU A 86 13.22 16.80 -1.83
CA LEU A 86 12.55 15.60 -1.37
C LEU A 86 11.41 15.32 -2.35
N THR A 87 11.40 14.13 -2.93
CA THR A 87 10.26 13.67 -3.73
C THR A 87 9.23 13.10 -2.78
N GLU A 88 7.96 13.51 -2.95
CA GLU A 88 6.83 12.91 -2.24
C GLU A 88 6.86 11.38 -2.37
N ILE A 89 6.57 10.68 -1.28
CA ILE A 89 6.42 9.23 -1.29
C ILE A 89 5.30 8.83 -2.27
N PRO A 90 5.50 7.84 -3.16
CA PRO A 90 4.43 7.37 -4.03
C PRO A 90 3.20 6.94 -3.22
N ASP A 91 2.03 7.44 -3.60
CA ASP A 91 0.75 7.05 -3.02
C ASP A 91 0.26 5.75 -3.68
N GLU A 92 0.21 4.69 -2.89
CA GLU A 92 -0.09 3.33 -3.31
C GLU A 92 -1.45 2.84 -2.82
N THR A 93 -1.87 1.71 -3.36
CA THR A 93 -3.03 0.99 -2.84
C THR A 93 -2.80 0.51 -1.40
N ASN A 94 -3.84 0.65 -0.57
CA ASN A 94 -3.95 -0.04 0.72
C ASN A 94 -4.17 -1.56 0.53
N GLY A 95 -4.38 -2.02 -0.69
CA GLY A 95 -4.58 -3.43 -1.00
C GLY A 95 -5.84 -3.99 -0.37
N PRO A 96 -6.02 -5.32 -0.42
CA PRO A 96 -7.25 -5.95 0.06
C PRO A 96 -7.29 -6.19 1.58
N TYR A 97 -6.18 -5.99 2.31
CA TYR A 97 -6.05 -6.38 3.72
C TYR A 97 -5.82 -5.26 4.77
N PRO A 98 -6.27 -4.01 4.58
CA PRO A 98 -6.19 -2.98 5.62
C PRO A 98 -7.32 -3.16 6.63
N ALA A 99 -7.03 -3.03 7.92
CA ALA A 99 -8.03 -3.09 8.99
C ALA A 99 -8.48 -1.69 9.44
N ASP A 100 -8.66 -0.81 8.46
CA ASP A 100 -9.03 0.61 8.55
C ASP A 100 -10.55 0.85 8.35
N GLY A 101 -11.30 -0.21 8.04
CA GLY A 101 -12.73 -0.18 7.76
C GLY A 101 -13.11 -0.12 6.27
N THR A 102 -12.17 0.15 5.35
CA THR A 102 -12.48 0.33 3.92
C THR A 102 -12.96 -0.96 3.23
N ASN A 103 -12.62 -2.11 3.78
CA ASN A 103 -13.04 -3.44 3.33
C ASN A 103 -13.98 -4.16 4.31
N GLY A 104 -14.51 -3.44 5.32
CA GLY A 104 -15.45 -3.97 6.31
C GLY A 104 -14.83 -4.51 7.60
N VAL A 105 -13.50 -4.65 7.68
CA VAL A 105 -12.78 -4.99 8.92
C VAL A 105 -12.13 -3.73 9.48
N ASN A 106 -12.31 -3.47 10.77
CA ASN A 106 -11.74 -2.30 11.44
C ASN A 106 -11.23 -2.64 12.84
N VAL A 107 -9.95 -2.32 13.11
CA VAL A 107 -9.34 -2.41 14.43
C VAL A 107 -8.72 -1.09 14.92
N LEU A 108 -8.81 -0.01 14.15
CA LEU A 108 -8.18 1.28 14.47
C LEU A 108 -8.86 2.00 15.63
N ASP A 109 -10.09 1.63 15.97
CA ASP A 109 -10.84 2.13 17.13
C ASP A 109 -10.68 1.24 18.39
N LYS A 110 -9.86 0.19 18.32
CA LYS A 110 -9.74 -0.82 19.39
C LYS A 110 -8.61 -0.50 20.36
N ASP A 111 -8.87 -0.72 21.64
CA ASP A 111 -7.85 -0.63 22.67
C ASP A 111 -6.69 -1.59 22.36
N GLY A 112 -5.46 -1.07 22.44
CA GLY A 112 -4.25 -1.81 22.14
C GLY A 112 -3.75 -1.67 20.70
N ILE A 113 -4.46 -0.98 19.79
CA ILE A 113 -3.92 -0.74 18.44
C ILE A 113 -2.75 0.26 18.41
N VAL A 114 -2.69 1.20 19.36
CA VAL A 114 -1.58 2.15 19.49
C VAL A 114 -0.43 1.47 20.24
N ARG A 115 0.60 1.05 19.51
CA ARG A 115 1.68 0.20 20.03
C ARG A 115 2.90 0.15 19.11
N GLN A 116 4.07 0.03 19.73
CA GLN A 116 5.34 -0.17 19.04
C GLN A 116 5.57 -1.63 18.64
N ASP A 117 5.42 -2.57 19.56
CA ASP A 117 5.62 -4.00 19.27
C ASP A 117 4.33 -4.60 18.72
N ILE A 118 4.28 -4.90 17.43
CA ILE A 118 3.11 -5.42 16.72
C ILE A 118 3.11 -6.94 16.61
N ARG A 119 4.07 -7.68 17.18
CA ARG A 119 4.22 -9.12 16.92
C ARG A 119 3.10 -9.99 17.46
N SER A 120 2.44 -9.56 18.54
CA SER A 120 1.36 -10.33 19.19
C SER A 120 -0.02 -9.77 18.87
N SER A 121 -1.06 -10.59 18.93
CA SER A 121 -2.44 -10.12 18.95
C SER A 121 -2.71 -9.34 20.24
N PHE A 122 -3.79 -8.58 20.24
CA PHE A 122 -4.29 -7.79 21.35
C PHE A 122 -5.79 -8.02 21.55
N GLY A 123 -6.31 -7.66 22.72
CA GLY A 123 -7.67 -8.00 23.13
C GLY A 123 -7.74 -9.45 23.59
N ASP A 124 -8.65 -10.23 23.00
CA ASP A 124 -8.97 -11.58 23.46
C ASP A 124 -7.96 -12.65 23.02
N SER A 125 -7.21 -12.42 21.94
CA SER A 125 -6.15 -13.32 21.49
C SER A 125 -4.78 -12.89 22.00
N GLY A 126 -3.98 -13.87 22.44
CA GLY A 126 -2.59 -13.72 22.81
C GLY A 126 -1.60 -14.37 21.83
N ALA A 127 -2.04 -14.70 20.61
CA ALA A 127 -1.15 -15.33 19.62
C ALA A 127 0.01 -14.39 19.24
N THR A 128 1.15 -14.94 18.84
CA THR A 128 2.31 -14.17 18.40
C THR A 128 2.79 -14.68 17.07
N ALA A 129 2.86 -13.78 16.08
CA ALA A 129 3.42 -14.06 14.78
C ALA A 129 4.88 -14.54 14.91
N GLN A 130 5.18 -15.65 14.23
CA GLN A 130 6.53 -16.20 14.20
C GLN A 130 7.32 -15.57 13.04
N GLY A 131 8.63 -15.47 13.19
CA GLY A 131 9.52 -15.01 12.13
C GLY A 131 10.83 -14.43 12.66
N ILE A 132 11.70 -14.01 11.74
CA ILE A 132 12.96 -13.35 12.10
C ILE A 132 12.63 -11.98 12.73
N PRO A 133 13.24 -11.60 13.87
CA PRO A 133 13.02 -10.28 14.46
C PRO A 133 13.30 -9.16 13.47
N PHE A 134 12.37 -8.22 13.38
CA PHE A 134 12.42 -7.11 12.44
C PHE A 134 11.97 -5.83 13.12
N THR A 135 12.75 -4.76 12.97
CA THR A 135 12.35 -3.42 13.38
C THR A 135 12.30 -2.55 12.13
N PHE A 136 11.27 -1.74 11.98
CA PHE A 136 11.24 -0.74 10.92
C PHE A 136 10.95 0.65 11.48
N GLU A 137 11.64 1.63 10.91
CA GLU A 137 11.51 3.03 11.23
C GLU A 137 11.09 3.82 10.00
N LEU A 138 10.08 4.67 10.17
CA LEU A 138 9.63 5.61 9.15
C LEU A 138 9.89 7.03 9.67
N THR A 139 10.59 7.84 8.90
CA THR A 139 10.80 9.27 9.19
C THR A 139 9.89 10.10 8.32
N VAL A 140 8.81 10.63 8.89
CA VAL A 140 7.79 11.41 8.19
C VAL A 140 8.20 12.89 8.15
N LEU A 141 8.27 13.46 6.95
CA LEU A 141 8.68 14.84 6.70
C LEU A 141 7.59 15.57 5.92
N ASP A 142 7.33 16.85 6.24
CA ASP A 142 6.44 17.71 5.46
C ASP A 142 7.28 18.47 4.43
N ILE A 143 7.11 18.15 3.14
CA ILE A 143 7.89 18.80 2.07
C ILE A 143 7.35 20.18 1.69
N VAL A 144 6.10 20.50 2.06
CA VAL A 144 5.54 21.84 1.89
C VAL A 144 6.17 22.82 2.88
N ASP A 145 6.51 22.35 4.08
CA ASP A 145 7.25 23.10 5.10
C ASP A 145 8.78 22.87 5.03
N GLY A 146 9.33 22.71 3.83
CA GLY A 146 10.79 22.66 3.63
C GLY A 146 11.47 21.36 4.06
N GLY A 147 10.71 20.29 4.28
CA GLY A 147 11.23 18.98 4.70
C GLY A 147 11.35 18.84 6.22
N GLU A 148 10.62 19.64 6.99
CA GLU A 148 10.64 19.59 8.45
C GLU A 148 9.97 18.30 8.97
N PRO A 149 10.41 17.74 10.12
CA PRO A 149 9.81 16.53 10.66
C PRO A 149 8.37 16.73 11.15
N MET A 150 7.48 15.80 10.78
CA MET A 150 6.06 15.83 11.16
C MET A 150 5.83 15.25 12.57
N ALA A 151 6.23 15.98 13.59
CA ALA A 151 5.99 15.58 14.98
C ALA A 151 4.48 15.48 15.27
N GLY A 152 4.05 14.36 15.88
CA GLY A 152 2.64 14.11 16.20
C GLY A 152 1.80 13.47 15.09
N ALA A 153 2.34 13.33 13.87
CA ALA A 153 1.69 12.54 12.82
C ALA A 153 1.49 11.10 13.30
N ALA A 154 0.37 10.49 12.95
CA ALA A 154 0.10 9.09 13.27
C ALA A 154 0.36 8.21 12.05
N VAL A 155 0.95 7.04 12.27
CA VAL A 155 1.22 6.07 11.21
C VAL A 155 0.57 4.74 11.59
N TYR A 156 -0.36 4.27 10.77
CA TYR A 156 -0.87 2.91 10.84
C TYR A 156 -0.02 2.03 9.92
N ALA A 157 0.45 0.89 10.42
CA ALA A 157 1.24 -0.06 9.63
C ALA A 157 0.69 -1.49 9.75
N TRP A 158 0.77 -2.24 8.64
CA TRP A 158 0.43 -3.66 8.61
C TRP A 158 1.26 -4.44 7.60
N GLN A 159 1.37 -5.75 7.80
CA GLN A 159 2.11 -6.66 6.91
C GLN A 159 1.58 -8.10 7.03
N CYS A 160 2.01 -8.97 6.13
CA CYS A 160 1.86 -10.40 6.30
C CYS A 160 2.85 -10.98 7.31
N ASP A 161 2.54 -12.18 7.82
CA ASP A 161 3.48 -12.99 8.60
C ASP A 161 4.48 -13.76 7.71
N ARG A 162 5.31 -14.61 8.34
CA ARG A 162 6.32 -15.42 7.65
C ARG A 162 5.76 -16.44 6.66
N ASP A 163 4.49 -16.80 6.79
CA ASP A 163 3.79 -17.74 5.91
C ASP A 163 3.05 -17.00 4.78
N GLY A 164 3.13 -15.66 4.75
CA GLY A 164 2.47 -14.82 3.76
C GLY A 164 1.00 -14.54 4.07
N LYS A 165 0.54 -14.83 5.29
CA LYS A 165 -0.84 -14.62 5.71
C LYS A 165 -1.04 -13.26 6.34
N TYR A 166 -2.21 -12.66 6.09
CA TYR A 166 -2.65 -11.43 6.74
C TYR A 166 -3.64 -11.77 7.85
N SER A 167 -3.30 -11.40 9.09
CA SER A 167 -4.20 -11.48 10.25
C SER A 167 -5.53 -10.76 9.95
N LEU A 168 -6.65 -11.27 10.46
CA LEU A 168 -8.03 -10.83 10.15
C LEU A 168 -8.59 -11.22 8.78
N TYR A 169 -7.79 -11.79 7.87
CA TYR A 169 -8.24 -12.08 6.49
C TYR A 169 -7.94 -13.49 6.01
N SER A 170 -6.71 -13.96 6.23
CA SER A 170 -6.26 -15.22 5.66
C SER A 170 -6.74 -16.42 6.48
N GLU A 171 -7.01 -17.52 5.80
CA GLU A 171 -7.45 -18.77 6.43
C GLU A 171 -6.50 -19.22 7.55
N GLY A 172 -7.09 -19.50 8.72
CA GLY A 172 -6.41 -19.95 9.94
C GLY A 172 -5.83 -18.83 10.80
N VAL A 173 -5.99 -17.55 10.42
CA VAL A 173 -5.55 -16.37 11.18
C VAL A 173 -6.59 -15.25 11.18
N GLU A 174 -7.86 -15.55 10.86
CA GLU A 174 -8.97 -14.59 10.80
C GLU A 174 -9.34 -14.01 12.17
N ASP A 175 -9.14 -14.78 13.23
CA ASP A 175 -9.40 -14.35 14.62
C ASP A 175 -8.19 -13.63 15.26
N GLU A 176 -7.11 -13.43 14.50
CA GLU A 176 -5.88 -12.79 14.97
C GLU A 176 -5.74 -11.36 14.46
N ASN A 177 -5.05 -10.49 15.21
CA ASN A 177 -4.81 -9.09 14.84
C ASN A 177 -3.36 -8.64 15.05
N TYR A 178 -2.42 -9.59 15.16
CA TYR A 178 -0.99 -9.30 15.14
C TYR A 178 -0.55 -8.61 13.86
N LEU A 179 0.65 -8.05 13.89
CA LEU A 179 1.33 -7.36 12.79
C LEU A 179 0.54 -6.17 12.23
N ARG A 180 -0.23 -5.52 13.11
CA ARG A 180 -0.99 -4.30 12.86
C ARG A 180 -0.77 -3.36 14.04
N GLY A 181 -0.52 -2.09 13.78
CA GLY A 181 -0.32 -1.12 14.86
C GLY A 181 -0.28 0.31 14.40
N VAL A 182 -0.56 1.22 15.32
CA VAL A 182 -0.46 2.67 15.14
C VAL A 182 0.65 3.20 16.05
N GLN A 183 1.49 4.07 15.51
CA GLN A 183 2.49 4.83 16.27
C GLN A 183 2.34 6.31 15.98
N VAL A 184 2.71 7.15 16.95
CA VAL A 184 2.75 8.60 16.80
C VAL A 184 4.20 9.05 16.65
N ALA A 185 4.46 9.87 15.64
CA ALA A 185 5.79 10.35 15.30
C ALA A 185 6.37 11.23 16.40
N ASP A 186 7.65 10.99 16.75
CA ASP A 186 8.39 11.77 17.74
C ASP A 186 8.74 13.18 17.23
N SER A 187 9.48 13.96 18.03
CA SER A 187 9.89 15.32 17.63
C SER A 187 10.80 15.38 16.41
N GLY A 188 11.36 14.25 15.98
CA GLY A 188 12.13 14.10 14.74
C GLY A 188 11.33 13.42 13.63
N GLY A 189 10.00 13.35 13.72
CA GLY A 189 9.13 12.76 12.71
C GLY A 189 9.21 11.23 12.65
N ARG A 190 9.85 10.57 13.62
CA ARG A 190 10.10 9.13 13.55
C ARG A 190 9.02 8.33 14.25
N VAL A 191 8.57 7.27 13.59
CA VAL A 191 7.87 6.14 14.22
C VAL A 191 8.74 4.89 14.12
N THR A 192 8.74 4.09 15.17
CA THR A 192 9.42 2.79 15.20
C THR A 192 8.42 1.70 15.51
N PHE A 193 8.51 0.58 14.79
CA PHE A 193 7.73 -0.63 15.03
C PHE A 193 8.64 -1.84 15.24
N VAL A 194 8.29 -2.70 16.18
CA VAL A 194 8.93 -4.01 16.41
C VAL A 194 7.99 -5.09 15.88
N SER A 195 8.49 -5.89 14.94
CA SER A 195 7.73 -6.81 14.10
C SER A 195 8.53 -8.11 13.84
N VAL A 196 8.06 -8.91 12.88
CA VAL A 196 8.82 -10.01 12.25
C VAL A 196 9.02 -9.70 10.76
N PHE A 197 10.07 -10.25 10.16
CA PHE A 197 10.35 -10.00 8.74
C PHE A 197 9.22 -10.59 7.87
N PRO A 198 8.58 -9.82 6.97
CA PRO A 198 7.46 -10.30 6.17
C PRO A 198 7.89 -11.31 5.11
N ALA A 199 7.00 -12.22 4.75
CA ALA A 199 7.21 -13.18 3.67
C ALA A 199 7.17 -12.52 2.27
N CYS A 200 7.52 -13.32 1.25
CA CYS A 200 7.07 -13.10 -0.12
C CYS A 200 5.87 -14.01 -0.39
N TYR A 201 4.69 -13.44 -0.56
CA TYR A 201 3.51 -14.17 -1.04
C TYR A 201 3.39 -14.05 -2.57
N PRO A 202 2.62 -14.93 -3.25
CA PRO A 202 2.58 -14.98 -4.70
C PRO A 202 2.27 -13.62 -5.34
N GLY A 203 3.10 -13.20 -6.30
CA GLY A 203 2.88 -12.01 -7.12
C GLY A 203 3.26 -10.67 -6.49
N ARG A 204 3.72 -10.61 -5.23
CA ARG A 204 4.06 -9.36 -4.54
C ARG A 204 5.44 -9.36 -3.89
N TRP A 205 6.19 -8.29 -4.08
CA TRP A 205 7.52 -8.09 -3.52
C TRP A 205 7.43 -7.94 -1.99
N PRO A 206 8.36 -8.44 -1.16
CA PRO A 206 8.27 -8.31 0.31
C PRO A 206 8.15 -6.86 0.77
N HIS A 207 7.09 -6.56 1.53
CA HIS A 207 6.73 -5.19 1.89
C HIS A 207 6.04 -5.08 3.26
N VAL A 208 5.98 -3.84 3.75
CA VAL A 208 5.11 -3.40 4.86
C VAL A 208 4.25 -2.28 4.33
N HIS A 209 2.94 -2.37 4.52
CA HIS A 209 2.03 -1.27 4.21
C HIS A 209 2.02 -0.23 5.34
N PHE A 210 1.77 1.02 4.98
CA PHE A 210 1.47 2.05 5.96
C PHE A 210 0.55 3.14 5.42
N GLU A 211 -0.13 3.81 6.35
CA GLU A 211 -0.91 5.02 6.13
C GLU A 211 -0.43 6.09 7.10
N VAL A 212 -0.31 7.31 6.61
CA VAL A 212 0.09 8.48 7.41
C VAL A 212 -1.14 9.36 7.62
N TYR A 213 -1.34 9.83 8.84
CA TYR A 213 -2.43 10.71 9.24
C TYR A 213 -1.88 11.97 9.92
N PRO A 214 -2.59 13.12 9.87
CA PRO A 214 -2.14 14.35 10.53
C PRO A 214 -1.92 14.18 12.04
N GLY A 215 -2.75 13.35 12.68
CA GLY A 215 -2.61 13.01 14.09
C GLY A 215 -3.38 11.76 14.48
N LEU A 216 -3.24 11.36 15.75
CA LEU A 216 -3.84 10.13 16.26
C LEU A 216 -5.37 10.14 16.21
N ASP A 217 -6.00 11.29 16.44
CA ASP A 217 -7.48 11.41 16.42
C ASP A 217 -8.07 11.24 15.00
N ASP A 218 -7.22 11.20 13.97
CA ASP A 218 -7.64 11.09 12.57
C ASP A 218 -7.57 9.64 12.05
N VAL A 219 -6.91 8.71 12.74
CA VAL A 219 -6.64 7.36 12.22
C VAL A 219 -7.90 6.51 12.01
N THR A 220 -9.02 6.85 12.65
CA THR A 220 -10.28 6.13 12.46
C THR A 220 -11.09 6.63 11.26
N ASP A 221 -10.61 7.67 10.58
CA ASP A 221 -11.25 8.29 9.42
C ASP A 221 -10.31 8.19 8.21
N TYR A 222 -10.51 7.15 7.41
CA TYR A 222 -9.68 6.84 6.24
C TYR A 222 -9.52 8.03 5.28
N ASP A 223 -10.54 8.90 5.17
CA ASP A 223 -10.50 10.06 4.26
C ASP A 223 -9.55 11.16 4.73
N LYS A 224 -9.08 11.11 5.99
CA LYS A 224 -8.13 12.07 6.56
C LYS A 224 -6.67 11.67 6.43
N ARG A 225 -6.37 10.47 5.94
CA ARG A 225 -4.98 10.09 5.67
C ARG A 225 -4.33 11.14 4.76
N LEU A 226 -3.03 11.31 4.91
CA LEU A 226 -2.17 12.14 4.06
C LEU A 226 -1.53 11.33 2.94
N SER A 227 -1.30 10.04 3.17
CA SER A 227 -0.75 9.12 2.18
C SER A 227 -1.05 7.68 2.59
N THR A 228 -1.27 6.83 1.60
CA THR A 228 -1.15 5.37 1.73
C THR A 228 0.08 4.96 0.94
N SER A 229 1.01 4.20 1.52
CA SER A 229 2.17 3.72 0.77
C SER A 229 2.70 2.40 1.33
N GLN A 230 3.83 1.95 0.78
CA GLN A 230 4.42 0.67 1.11
C GLN A 230 5.95 0.79 1.20
N LEU A 231 6.54 0.18 2.22
CA LEU A 231 7.98 0.01 2.35
C LEU A 231 8.38 -1.29 1.65
N ALA A 232 9.28 -1.23 0.67
CA ALA A 232 9.87 -2.39 0.02
C ALA A 232 11.18 -2.82 0.70
N LEU A 233 11.43 -4.13 0.80
CA LEU A 233 12.66 -4.67 1.40
C LEU A 233 13.73 -4.99 0.34
N PRO A 234 15.02 -4.70 0.60
CA PRO A 234 16.11 -5.03 -0.32
C PRO A 234 16.24 -6.52 -0.56
N LYS A 235 16.42 -6.90 -1.83
CA LYS A 235 16.55 -8.31 -2.24
C LYS A 235 17.58 -9.09 -1.41
N LYS A 236 18.72 -8.47 -1.08
CA LYS A 236 19.77 -9.10 -0.27
C LYS A 236 19.28 -9.52 1.12
N ALA A 237 18.44 -8.71 1.77
CA ALA A 237 17.86 -9.06 3.07
C ALA A 237 16.82 -10.17 2.90
N CYS A 238 15.95 -10.07 1.88
CA CYS A 238 14.97 -11.10 1.56
C CYS A 238 15.64 -12.46 1.28
N ASP A 239 16.67 -12.51 0.42
CA ASP A 239 17.41 -13.73 0.10
C ASP A 239 18.02 -14.38 1.36
N ALA A 240 18.56 -13.58 2.27
CA ALA A 240 19.16 -14.07 3.52
C ALA A 240 18.10 -14.62 4.49
N VAL A 241 16.96 -13.95 4.64
CA VAL A 241 15.86 -14.40 5.51
C VAL A 241 15.17 -15.62 4.94
N PHE A 242 14.90 -15.66 3.64
CA PHE A 242 14.16 -16.77 3.00
C PHE A 242 14.99 -18.05 2.92
N ALA A 243 16.31 -17.97 3.14
CA ALA A 243 17.17 -19.13 3.34
C ALA A 243 17.07 -19.74 4.76
N THR A 244 16.23 -19.20 5.65
CA THR A 244 16.01 -19.72 7.01
C THR A 244 14.73 -20.55 7.13
N THR A 245 14.64 -21.33 8.20
CA THR A 245 13.48 -22.20 8.46
C THR A 245 12.21 -21.40 8.70
N GLY A 246 11.12 -21.80 8.04
CA GLY A 246 9.79 -21.19 8.16
C GLY A 246 9.52 -20.10 7.11
N TYR A 247 10.42 -19.88 6.16
CA TYR A 247 10.23 -18.95 5.03
C TYR A 247 10.34 -19.65 3.67
N GLU A 248 10.33 -20.98 3.62
CA GLU A 248 10.60 -21.76 2.42
C GLU A 248 9.67 -21.40 1.25
N ALA A 249 8.38 -21.15 1.54
CA ALA A 249 7.41 -20.71 0.52
C ALA A 249 7.78 -19.37 -0.14
N SER A 250 8.50 -18.49 0.56
CA SER A 250 8.93 -17.20 0.03
C SER A 250 10.01 -17.33 -1.03
N VAL A 251 10.79 -18.42 -1.05
CA VAL A 251 11.87 -18.64 -2.02
C VAL A 251 11.29 -18.77 -3.43
N ASP A 252 10.30 -19.63 -3.61
CA ASP A 252 9.66 -19.89 -4.91
C ASP A 252 8.87 -18.68 -5.39
N ASN A 253 8.23 -17.95 -4.48
CA ASN A 253 7.52 -16.72 -4.82
C ASN A 253 8.49 -15.63 -5.29
N LEU A 254 9.55 -15.35 -4.53
CA LEU A 254 10.53 -14.31 -4.88
C LEU A 254 11.23 -14.59 -6.21
N ALA A 255 11.41 -15.86 -6.58
CA ALA A 255 12.00 -16.25 -7.87
C ALA A 255 11.14 -15.85 -9.09
N GLN A 256 9.85 -15.56 -8.90
CA GLN A 256 8.91 -15.26 -9.98
C GLN A 256 8.77 -13.77 -10.29
N LEU A 257 9.36 -12.88 -9.49
CA LEU A 257 9.22 -11.44 -9.66
C LEU A 257 10.48 -10.65 -9.29
N THR A 258 10.45 -9.38 -9.66
CA THR A 258 11.42 -8.34 -9.32
C THR A 258 10.65 -7.10 -8.90
N LEU A 259 11.30 -6.12 -8.26
CA LEU A 259 10.69 -4.80 -8.04
C LEU A 259 10.07 -4.22 -9.32
N LYS A 260 10.73 -4.39 -10.48
CA LYS A 260 10.25 -3.87 -11.78
C LYS A 260 9.03 -4.60 -12.35
N THR A 261 8.74 -5.81 -11.88
CA THR A 261 7.59 -6.61 -12.34
C THR A 261 6.50 -6.70 -11.28
N ASP A 262 6.74 -6.19 -10.07
CA ASP A 262 5.72 -5.98 -9.06
C ASP A 262 4.76 -4.89 -9.54
N ASN A 263 3.46 -5.05 -9.25
CA ASN A 263 2.42 -4.14 -9.73
C ASN A 263 2.28 -2.85 -8.92
N VAL A 264 2.98 -2.74 -7.79
CA VAL A 264 3.07 -1.55 -6.94
C VAL A 264 4.40 -0.85 -7.23
N PHE A 265 5.52 -1.53 -7.02
CA PHE A 265 6.86 -0.90 -7.14
C PHE A 265 7.40 -0.81 -8.57
N GLY A 266 6.67 -1.30 -9.56
CA GLY A 266 7.19 -1.53 -10.91
C GLY A 266 7.38 -0.27 -11.76
N ASP A 267 6.68 0.82 -11.43
CA ASP A 267 6.67 2.07 -12.18
C ASP A 267 7.97 2.87 -12.03
N ASP A 268 8.57 2.89 -10.83
CA ASP A 268 9.85 3.54 -10.54
C ASP A 268 10.96 2.56 -10.08
N GLY A 269 10.61 1.26 -9.92
CA GLY A 269 11.50 0.23 -9.40
C GLY A 269 11.66 0.25 -7.88
N GLY A 270 10.72 0.86 -7.16
CA GLY A 270 10.68 1.07 -5.72
C GLY A 270 11.67 2.12 -5.24
N VAL A 271 12.18 3.02 -6.09
CA VAL A 271 13.31 3.90 -5.73
C VAL A 271 12.99 4.81 -4.55
N HIS A 272 11.71 5.22 -4.41
CA HIS A 272 11.25 6.05 -3.30
C HIS A 272 10.75 5.24 -2.08
N GLN A 273 10.61 3.93 -2.20
CA GLN A 273 10.00 3.04 -1.19
C GLN A 273 10.95 1.95 -0.66
N LEU A 274 12.11 1.77 -1.29
CA LEU A 274 13.09 0.76 -0.92
C LEU A 274 13.86 1.19 0.34
N ALA A 275 13.62 0.48 1.45
CA ALA A 275 14.27 0.80 2.72
C ALA A 275 15.77 0.50 2.73
N ALA A 276 16.53 1.30 3.48
CA ALA A 276 17.87 0.90 3.89
C ALA A 276 17.76 -0.17 4.99
N THR A 277 18.58 -1.23 4.92
CA THR A 277 18.55 -2.32 5.90
C THR A 277 19.91 -2.60 6.51
N THR A 278 19.91 -2.94 7.80
CA THR A 278 21.07 -3.44 8.54
C THR A 278 20.67 -4.69 9.34
N GLY A 279 21.65 -5.53 9.70
CA GLY A 279 21.43 -6.74 10.48
C GLY A 279 21.66 -8.04 9.71
N SER A 280 21.18 -9.14 10.28
CA SER A 280 21.29 -10.51 9.76
C SER A 280 20.14 -11.36 10.28
N PRO A 281 19.90 -12.57 9.74
CA PRO A 281 18.86 -13.44 10.27
C PRO A 281 19.05 -13.81 11.76
N GLU A 282 20.29 -13.93 12.24
CA GLU A 282 20.59 -14.27 13.63
C GLU A 282 20.40 -13.08 14.59
N ALA A 283 20.73 -11.86 14.13
CA ALA A 283 20.62 -10.64 14.93
C ALA A 283 19.24 -9.97 14.81
N GLY A 284 18.46 -10.33 13.80
CA GLY A 284 17.32 -9.57 13.32
C GLY A 284 17.74 -8.44 12.37
N TYR A 285 16.75 -7.85 11.71
CA TYR A 285 16.93 -6.73 10.78
C TYR A 285 16.35 -5.44 11.32
N THR A 286 16.98 -4.32 10.98
CA THR A 286 16.39 -2.98 11.06
C THR A 286 16.26 -2.40 9.67
N ALA A 287 15.07 -1.94 9.29
CA ALA A 287 14.79 -1.18 8.08
C ALA A 287 14.49 0.29 8.42
N THR A 288 14.97 1.22 7.60
CA THR A 288 14.67 2.65 7.73
C THR A 288 14.24 3.21 6.38
N LEU A 289 13.15 3.99 6.37
CA LEU A 289 12.65 4.68 5.18
C LEU A 289 12.29 6.13 5.55
N THR A 290 12.73 7.09 4.73
CA THR A 290 12.24 8.47 4.79
C THR A 290 10.94 8.54 4.00
N VAL A 291 9.92 9.20 4.56
CA VAL A 291 8.58 9.33 4.01
C VAL A 291 8.27 10.81 3.87
N PRO A 292 8.68 11.46 2.77
CA PRO A 292 8.31 12.85 2.49
C PRO A 292 6.85 12.92 2.04
N ILE A 293 6.07 13.78 2.67
CA ILE A 293 4.64 13.97 2.44
C ILE A 293 4.42 15.39 1.90
N ASP A 294 3.69 15.51 0.79
CA ASP A 294 3.13 16.80 0.37
C ASP A 294 1.74 16.94 1.00
N THR A 295 1.62 17.75 2.05
CA THR A 295 0.34 17.95 2.76
C THR A 295 -0.71 18.69 1.93
N SER A 296 -0.37 19.14 0.72
CA SER A 296 -1.30 19.73 -0.25
C SER A 296 -1.80 18.74 -1.31
N THR A 297 -1.19 17.55 -1.41
CA THR A 297 -1.65 16.47 -2.29
C THR A 297 -2.80 15.71 -1.64
N GLU A 298 -3.89 15.47 -2.39
CA GLU A 298 -5.00 14.63 -1.93
C GLU A 298 -4.64 13.16 -2.17
N PRO A 299 -4.62 12.30 -1.14
CA PRO A 299 -4.24 10.90 -1.29
C PRO A 299 -5.35 10.10 -1.96
N THR A 300 -4.94 9.27 -2.90
CA THR A 300 -5.83 8.49 -3.76
C THR A 300 -5.94 7.03 -3.33
N GLY A 301 -5.00 6.55 -2.50
CA GLY A 301 -4.82 5.13 -2.22
C GLY A 301 -4.43 4.37 -3.49
N GLY A 302 -3.50 4.91 -4.30
CA GLY A 302 -3.04 4.31 -5.56
C GLY A 302 -4.13 4.19 -6.63
N ASN A 303 -5.20 4.98 -6.52
CA ASN A 303 -6.18 5.17 -7.58
C ASN A 303 -5.64 6.22 -8.55
N ALA A 304 -5.74 5.98 -9.86
CA ALA A 304 -5.35 6.99 -10.84
C ALA A 304 -6.10 8.31 -10.54
N PRO A 305 -5.46 9.49 -10.63
CA PRO A 305 -6.13 10.77 -10.39
C PRO A 305 -7.41 10.83 -11.22
N GLY A 306 -8.54 11.06 -10.55
CA GLY A 306 -9.81 11.25 -11.23
C GLY A 306 -9.66 12.41 -12.21
N GLY A 307 -9.61 12.09 -13.51
CA GLY A 307 -9.48 13.10 -14.54
C GLY A 307 -10.59 14.13 -14.37
N ALA A 308 -10.22 15.36 -14.05
CA ALA A 308 -11.13 16.50 -14.07
C ALA A 308 -11.72 16.62 -15.48
N GLY A 309 -12.94 16.11 -15.65
CA GLY A 309 -13.73 16.33 -16.86
C GLY A 309 -14.05 17.82 -16.99
N PRO A 310 -14.03 18.40 -18.21
CA PRO A 310 -14.36 19.81 -18.40
C PRO A 310 -15.77 20.11 -17.88
N GLY A 311 -15.89 21.17 -17.09
CA GLY A 311 -17.12 21.57 -16.40
C GLY A 311 -18.36 21.54 -17.29
N GLY A 312 -19.35 20.74 -16.88
CA GLY A 312 -20.70 20.78 -17.41
C GLY A 312 -21.47 21.94 -16.80
N GLY A 313 -21.79 22.94 -17.62
CA GLY A 313 -22.66 24.06 -17.25
C GLY A 313 -24.09 23.61 -16.88
N PRO A 314 -24.91 24.52 -16.33
CA PRO A 314 -26.16 24.19 -15.66
C PRO A 314 -27.22 23.66 -16.64
N GLY A 315 -27.62 22.41 -16.45
CA GLY A 315 -28.71 21.78 -17.17
C GLY A 315 -30.07 22.31 -16.72
N VAL A 316 -30.71 23.07 -17.60
CA VAL A 316 -32.14 23.38 -17.58
C VAL A 316 -32.97 22.10 -17.71
N GLY A 317 -33.89 21.86 -16.78
CA GLY A 317 -34.85 20.76 -16.86
C GLY A 317 -35.97 21.04 -17.86
N PRO A 318 -36.66 20.00 -18.40
CA PRO A 318 -37.88 20.21 -19.16
C PRO A 318 -39.11 19.87 -18.31
N GLU A 319 -39.96 20.87 -18.10
CA GLU A 319 -41.38 20.70 -17.78
C GLU A 319 -42.17 20.27 -19.04
N GLY A 320 -43.12 19.35 -18.84
CA GLY A 320 -44.51 19.46 -19.31
C GLY A 320 -44.86 19.32 -20.80
N GLY A 321 -45.67 18.31 -21.13
CA GLY A 321 -46.45 18.26 -22.38
C GLY A 321 -47.45 17.11 -22.44
N SER A 322 -48.73 17.43 -22.30
CA SER A 322 -49.90 16.56 -22.10
C SER A 322 -50.75 16.28 -23.36
N GLY A 323 -51.50 15.15 -23.37
CA GLY A 323 -52.75 14.91 -24.14
C GLY A 323 -52.68 13.70 -25.11
N GLY A 324 -53.64 12.77 -25.21
CA GLY A 324 -54.97 12.55 -24.63
C GLY A 324 -55.49 11.13 -24.96
N GLY A 325 -56.52 10.62 -24.25
CA GLY A 325 -57.12 9.28 -24.40
C GLY A 325 -58.15 9.17 -25.55
N PRO A 326 -59.20 8.29 -25.51
CA PRO A 326 -59.54 7.26 -24.51
C PRO A 326 -59.98 5.87 -25.07
N GLY A 327 -60.12 4.87 -24.19
CA GLY A 327 -61.24 3.90 -24.17
C GLY A 327 -61.20 2.64 -25.06
N GLY A 328 -61.13 1.46 -24.43
CA GLY A 328 -61.46 0.17 -25.06
C GLY A 328 -61.30 -1.04 -24.11
N GLN A 329 -62.41 -1.66 -23.75
CA GLN A 329 -62.61 -2.74 -22.76
C GLN A 329 -62.15 -4.14 -23.26
N PRO A 330 -61.84 -5.13 -22.37
CA PRO A 330 -61.19 -6.39 -22.76
C PRO A 330 -62.19 -7.50 -23.13
N PRO A 331 -61.70 -8.65 -23.63
CA PRO A 331 -62.12 -9.89 -23.01
C PRO A 331 -61.00 -10.93 -22.80
N SER A 332 -61.24 -11.69 -21.73
CA SER A 332 -60.71 -12.98 -21.32
C SER A 332 -60.66 -14.06 -22.41
N GLY A 333 -59.70 -14.99 -22.29
CA GLY A 333 -59.88 -16.38 -22.72
C GLY A 333 -58.67 -17.03 -23.41
N ALA A 334 -57.96 -17.87 -22.64
CA ALA A 334 -57.17 -19.01 -23.17
C ALA A 334 -58.13 -20.07 -23.78
N PRO A 335 -57.69 -21.24 -24.33
CA PRO A 335 -56.32 -21.76 -24.41
C PRO A 335 -55.92 -22.41 -25.76
N ARG A 336 -54.64 -22.40 -26.08
CA ARG A 336 -53.80 -23.59 -26.33
C ARG A 336 -52.36 -23.17 -26.61
#